data_AF-A0A3C0UG86-F1
#
_entry.id   AF-A0A3C0UG86-F1
#
_cell.length_a   1.000
_cell.length_b   1.000
_cell.length_c   1.000
_cell.angle_alpha   90.00
_cell.angle_beta   90.00
_cell.angle_gamma   90.00
#
_symmetry.space_group_name_H-M   'P 1'
#
loop_
_entity.id
_entity.type
_entity.pdbx_description
1 polymer ?
#
loop_
_entity_poly.entity_id
_entity_poly.type
_entity_poly.pdbx_seq_one_letter_code
_entity_poly.pdbx_strand_id
1 'polypeptide(L)' 'MNKTYPDWPQRIRICEVGLRDGLQNEKRLFSVEEKLRLLNAVVASGIKVIE' A
#
# COMPACT_ATOMS: atom_id res chain seq x y z
N MET A 1 1.62 -28.00 26.80
CA MET A 1 2.61 -27.47 25.82
C MET A 1 2.29 -26.00 25.61
N ASN A 2 3.02 -25.10 26.26
CA ASN A 2 2.77 -23.66 26.15
C ASN A 2 3.48 -23.14 24.90
N LYS A 3 2.73 -22.82 23.85
CA LYS A 3 3.26 -22.08 22.71
C LYS A 3 3.44 -20.62 23.14
N THR A 4 4.67 -20.22 23.40
CA THR A 4 5.05 -18.81 23.56
C THR A 4 5.06 -18.18 22.17
N TYR A 5 4.10 -17.31 21.88
CA TYR A 5 4.13 -16.51 20.66
C TYR A 5 5.33 -15.56 20.71
N PRO A 6 5.98 -15.26 19.56
CA PRO A 6 7.08 -14.30 19.53
C PRO A 6 6.58 -12.90 19.94
N ASP A 7 7.46 -12.11 20.56
CA ASP A 7 7.19 -10.71 20.88
C ASP A 7 7.02 -9.89 19.59
N TRP A 8 5.79 -9.47 19.32
CA TRP A 8 5.47 -8.66 18.15
C TRP A 8 5.80 -7.18 18.37
N PRO A 9 6.15 -6.43 17.31
CA PRO A 9 6.36 -5.00 17.40
C PRO A 9 5.07 -4.28 17.81
N GLN A 10 5.21 -3.34 18.74
CA GLN A 10 4.11 -2.52 19.26
C GLN A 10 3.56 -1.52 18.24
N ARG A 11 4.26 -1.31 17.11
CA ARG A 11 3.88 -0.36 16.07
C ARG A 11 4.30 -0.86 14.70
N ILE A 12 3.39 -0.75 13.75
CA ILE A 12 3.62 -1.07 12.34
C ILE A 12 3.33 0.19 11.53
N ARG A 13 4.12 0.41 10.47
CA ARG A 13 3.85 1.44 9.47
C ARG A 13 3.67 0.75 8.12
N ILE A 14 2.54 0.99 7.49
CA ILE A 14 2.23 0.50 6.15
C ILE A 14 2.66 1.56 5.15
N CYS A 15 3.38 1.13 4.11
CA CYS A 15 3.79 1.93 2.96
C CYS A 15 3.15 1.33 1.73
N GLU A 16 2.18 2.02 1.15
CA GLU A 16 1.53 1.59 -0.09
C GLU A 16 2.40 2.00 -1.28
N VAL A 17 2.74 1.04 -2.15
CA VAL A 17 3.66 1.23 -3.28
C VAL A 17 3.02 0.89 -4.63
N GLY A 18 1.73 0.58 -4.64
CA GLY A 18 0.99 0.17 -5.82
C GLY A 18 0.94 1.24 -6.91
N LEU A 19 0.98 2.53 -6.56
CA LEU A 19 1.00 3.63 -7.52
C LEU A 19 2.33 3.76 -8.27
N ARG A 20 3.44 3.33 -7.65
CA ARG A 20 4.74 3.23 -8.31
C ARG A 20 5.00 1.83 -8.84
N ASP A 21 5.37 0.90 -7.96
CA ASP A 21 5.87 -0.42 -8.35
C ASP A 21 4.76 -1.26 -9.00
N GLY A 22 3.56 -1.22 -8.43
CA GLY A 22 2.39 -1.90 -9.01
C GLY A 22 2.12 -1.45 -10.44
N LEU A 23 1.90 -0.15 -10.65
CA LEU A 23 1.60 0.38 -11.99
C LEU A 23 2.76 0.27 -12.98
N GLN A 24 4.01 0.26 -12.52
CA GLN A 24 5.18 0.06 -13.40
C GLN A 24 5.30 -1.39 -13.88
N ASN A 25 4.86 -2.36 -13.08
CA ASN A 25 4.89 -3.77 -13.43
C ASN A 25 3.74 -4.20 -14.37
N GLU A 26 2.76 -3.34 -14.59
CA GLU A 26 1.66 -3.60 -15.50
C GLU A 26 2.07 -3.44 -16.97
N LYS A 27 1.53 -4.32 -17.83
CA LYS A 27 1.83 -4.30 -19.28
C LYS A 27 1.28 -3.07 -20.00
N ARG A 28 0.32 -2.36 -19.38
CA ARG A 28 -0.34 -1.19 -19.94
C ARG A 28 0.05 0.07 -19.21
N LEU A 29 0.08 1.18 -19.94
CA LEU A 29 0.16 2.50 -19.33
C LEU A 29 -1.22 2.94 -18.84
N PHE A 30 -1.25 3.52 -17.65
CA PHE A 30 -2.46 4.08 -17.05
C PHE A 30 -2.54 5.58 -17.33
N SER A 31 -3.75 6.06 -17.60
CA SER A 31 -4.01 7.49 -17.72
C SER A 31 -3.81 8.19 -16.37
N VAL A 32 -3.63 9.50 -16.39
CA VAL A 32 -3.51 10.29 -15.15
C VAL A 32 -4.78 10.17 -14.32
N GLU A 33 -5.95 10.16 -14.94
CA GLU A 33 -7.25 10.06 -14.28
C GLU A 33 -7.44 8.70 -13.60
N GLU A 34 -6.96 7.61 -14.22
CA GLU A 34 -6.93 6.29 -13.58
C GLU A 34 -6.04 6.29 -12.32
N LYS A 35 -4.84 6.86 -12.42
CA LYS A 35 -3.91 6.98 -11.30
C LYS A 35 -4.50 7.82 -10.15
N LEU A 36 -5.17 8.92 -10.47
CA LEU A 36 -5.84 9.78 -9.48
C LEU A 36 -6.98 9.04 -8.77
N ARG A 37 -7.77 8.22 -9.48
CA ARG A 37 -8.81 7.41 -8.84
C ARG A 37 -8.22 6.40 -7.84
N LEU A 38 -7.13 5.74 -8.21
CA LEU A 38 -6.42 4.81 -7.32
C LEU A 38 -5.84 5.55 -6.11
N LEU A 39 -5.17 6.68 -6.31
CA LEU A 39 -4.63 7.51 -5.23
C LEU A 39 -5.73 7.92 -4.24
N ASN A 40 -6.85 8.44 -4.73
CA ASN A 40 -7.96 8.86 -3.88
C ASN A 40 -8.51 7.69 -3.05
N ALA A 41 -8.58 6.48 -3.61
CA ALA A 41 -8.99 5.30 -2.87
C ALA A 41 -7.98 4.91 -1.78
N VAL A 42 -6.68 4.96 -2.07
CA VAL A 42 -5.63 4.70 -1.07
C VAL A 42 -5.68 5.74 0.05
N VAL A 43 -5.83 7.03 -0.26
CA VAL A 43 -5.99 8.09 0.74
C VAL A 43 -7.24 7.84 1.60
N ALA A 44 -8.37 7.49 0.99
CA ALA A 44 -9.60 7.19 1.71
C ALA A 44 -9.49 5.96 2.64
N SER A 45 -8.57 5.03 2.37
CA SER A 45 -8.31 3.87 3.23
C SER A 45 -7.61 4.22 4.56
N GLY A 46 -7.08 5.45 4.69
CA GLY A 46 -6.35 5.92 5.88
C GLY A 46 -4.87 5.54 5.91
N ILE A 47 -4.33 4.95 4.83
CA ILE A 47 -2.88 4.75 4.68
C ILE A 47 -2.18 6.11 4.63
N LYS A 48 -1.10 6.22 5.41
CA LYS A 48 -0.40 7.51 5.62
C LYS A 48 0.86 7.68 4.78
N VAL A 49 1.39 6.59 4.23
CA VAL A 49 2.59 6.60 3.40
C VAL A 49 2.24 5.93 2.09
N ILE A 50 2.35 6.69 1.01
CA ILE A 50 1.99 6.28 -0.34
C ILE A 50 3.16 6.68 -1.25
N GLU A 51 3.64 5.76 -2.07
CA GLU A 51 4.76 5.91 -3.01
C GLU A 51 4.35 5.57 -4.45
#